data_AF-A0A565ALZ0-F1
#
_entry.id   AF-A0A565ALZ0-F1
#
_cell.length_a   1.000
_cell.length_b   1.000
_cell.length_c   1.000
_cell.angle_alpha   90.00
_cell.angle_beta   90.00
_cell.angle_gamma   90.00
#
_symmetry.space_group_name_H-M   'P 1'
#
loop_
_entity.id
_entity.type
_entity.pdbx_description
1 polymer ?
#
loop_
_entity_poly.entity_id
_entity_poly.type
_entity_poly.pdbx_seq_one_letter_code
_entity_poly.pdbx_strand_id
1 'polypeptide(L)'
;MTLILQLHARRILAYSNKSYSLFRSYGTIRSPEANQTLQNRIKAALSNNAQIIPVLDQWQQEGYQVKPSDIRGLIKNLLDSNRISQALEASQWMGEEKVCNICPKDYAARLHLTEKVLRLRRSREVLRKHP
;
A
#
# COMPACT_ATOMS: atom_id res chain seq x y z
N MET A 1 54.72 33.24 16.01
CA MET A 1 54.61 33.01 14.55
C MET A 1 54.88 31.54 14.28
N THR A 2 53.86 30.84 13.76
CA THR A 2 53.85 29.50 13.07
C THR A 2 54.55 28.32 13.77
N LEU A 3 53.86 27.37 14.42
CA LEU A 3 52.97 26.29 13.94
C LEU A 3 53.63 25.19 13.06
N ILE A 4 53.63 23.97 13.64
CA ILE A 4 53.22 22.68 13.06
C ILE A 4 54.28 21.75 12.41
N LEU A 5 54.50 20.66 13.16
CA LEU A 5 54.73 19.25 12.80
C LEU A 5 54.44 18.86 11.33
N GLN A 6 55.39 18.19 10.67
CA GLN A 6 55.14 17.40 9.46
C GLN A 6 55.70 15.99 9.65
N LEU A 7 54.81 15.04 9.96
CA LEU A 7 55.09 13.61 9.95
C LEU A 7 54.50 13.03 8.66
N HIS A 8 55.41 12.46 7.88
CA HIS A 8 55.20 11.98 6.52
C HIS A 8 54.12 10.89 6.43
N ALA A 9 53.20 11.07 5.48
CA ALA A 9 52.12 10.16 5.19
C ALA A 9 52.59 8.89 4.46
N ARG A 10 52.27 7.70 5.01
CA ARG A 10 52.40 6.42 4.31
C ARG A 10 51.17 6.18 3.44
N ARG A 11 51.41 5.92 2.15
CA ARG A 11 50.42 5.44 1.17
C ARG A 11 49.92 4.05 1.59
N ILE A 12 48.62 3.87 1.72
CA ILE A 12 47.97 2.56 1.66
C ILE A 12 46.95 2.62 0.53
N LEU A 13 47.22 1.88 -0.54
CA LEU A 13 46.24 1.53 -1.56
C LEU A 13 45.42 0.36 -1.02
N ALA A 14 44.10 0.52 -0.93
CA ALA A 14 43.16 -0.58 -0.75
C ALA A 14 41.88 -0.33 -1.54
N TYR A 15 41.88 -0.95 -2.72
CA TYR A 15 40.79 -1.59 -3.45
C TYR A 15 39.36 -1.56 -2.86
N SER A 16 38.42 -1.03 -3.67
CA SER A 16 36.98 -1.30 -3.80
C SER A 16 36.21 -1.92 -2.62
N ASN A 17 35.17 -1.20 -2.16
CA ASN A 17 33.85 -1.80 -2.01
C ASN A 17 32.69 -0.78 -2.05
N LYS A 18 31.64 -1.17 -2.76
CA LYS A 18 30.37 -0.50 -3.04
C LYS A 18 29.74 0.07 -1.76
N SER A 19 29.77 1.40 -1.61
CA SER A 19 29.22 2.10 -0.43
C SER A 19 27.72 2.30 -0.57
N TYR A 20 26.94 1.50 0.16
CA TYR A 20 25.56 1.85 0.49
C TYR A 20 25.63 3.01 1.48
N SER A 21 25.27 4.22 1.03
CA SER A 21 25.23 5.40 1.88
C SER A 21 24.23 5.20 3.02
N LEU A 22 24.72 4.94 4.23
CA LEU A 22 23.95 5.04 5.45
C LEU A 22 23.72 6.53 5.74
N PHE A 23 22.57 7.06 5.30
CA PHE A 23 22.07 8.33 5.82
C PHE A 23 21.66 8.13 7.28
N ARG A 24 22.58 8.46 8.19
CA ARG A 24 22.32 8.62 9.62
C ARG A 24 21.63 9.97 9.82
N SER A 25 20.30 9.99 9.69
CA SER A 25 19.49 11.13 10.14
C SER A 25 19.11 10.90 11.59
N TYR A 26 19.48 11.82 12.48
CA TYR A 26 18.84 11.94 13.79
C TYR A 26 17.45 12.52 13.55
N GLY A 27 16.52 11.65 13.15
CA GLY A 27 15.13 12.01 13.02
C GLY A 27 14.62 12.41 14.39
N THR A 28 14.22 13.67 14.54
CA THR A 28 13.27 14.04 15.59
C THR A 28 12.15 13.01 15.59
N ILE A 29 11.81 12.47 16.75
CA ILE A 29 10.69 11.54 16.92
C ILE A 29 9.43 12.33 16.58
N ARG A 30 9.09 12.37 15.30
CA ARG A 30 7.86 12.95 14.78
C ARG A 30 6.77 12.00 15.23
N SER A 31 5.78 12.50 15.98
CA SER A 31 4.75 11.65 16.56
C SER A 31 4.11 10.78 15.45
N PRO A 32 3.88 9.48 15.69
CA PRO A 32 3.37 8.56 14.68
C PRO A 32 2.03 9.00 14.08
N GLU A 33 1.27 9.81 14.81
CA GLU A 33 -0.04 10.31 14.38
C GLU A 33 0.05 11.34 13.25
N ALA A 34 1.13 12.14 13.17
CA ALA A 34 1.19 13.31 12.28
C ALA A 34 1.47 13.00 10.79
N ASN A 35 1.77 11.75 10.41
CA ASN A 35 2.08 11.36 9.01
C ASN A 35 1.36 10.09 8.53
N GLN A 36 0.28 9.67 9.16
CA GLN A 36 -0.47 8.51 8.68
C GLN A 36 -1.38 8.92 7.53
N THR A 37 -0.96 8.66 6.30
CA THR A 37 -1.85 8.74 5.14
C THR A 37 -2.78 7.52 5.13
N LEU A 38 -3.98 7.68 4.55
CA LEU A 38 -4.91 6.58 4.31
C LEU A 38 -4.23 5.38 3.63
N GLN A 39 -3.38 5.65 2.65
CA GLN A 39 -2.60 4.64 1.93
C GLN A 39 -1.68 3.83 2.85
N ASN A 40 -1.03 4.47 3.83
CA ASN A 40 -0.17 3.78 4.79
C ASN A 40 -0.97 2.87 5.72
N ARG A 41 -2.14 3.32 6.19
CA ARG A 41 -3.03 2.50 7.03
C ARG A 41 -3.58 1.30 6.26
N ILE A 42 -4.01 1.52 5.02
CA ILE A 42 -4.47 0.42 4.15
C ILE A 42 -3.33 -0.57 3.87
N LYS A 43 -2.11 -0.08 3.54
CA LYS A 43 -0.95 -0.97 3.35
C LYS A 43 -0.68 -1.81 4.59
N ALA A 44 -0.71 -1.22 5.79
CA ALA A 44 -0.53 -1.95 7.04
C ALA A 44 -1.62 -3.01 7.24
N ALA A 45 -2.88 -2.67 6.97
CA ALA A 45 -4.00 -3.61 7.04
C ALA A 45 -3.83 -4.77 6.05
N LEU A 46 -3.44 -4.49 4.81
CA LEU A 46 -3.21 -5.51 3.77
C LEU A 46 -2.06 -6.45 4.11
N SER A 47 -0.98 -5.93 4.69
CA SER A 47 0.14 -6.75 5.18
C SER A 47 -0.29 -7.73 6.27
N ASN A 48 -1.24 -7.33 7.11
CA ASN A 48 -1.80 -8.17 8.17
C ASN A 48 -3.01 -9.01 7.70
N ASN A 49 -3.35 -8.98 6.40
CA ASN A 49 -4.57 -9.58 5.85
C ASN A 49 -5.87 -9.15 6.56
N ALA A 50 -5.87 -7.94 7.12
CA ALA A 50 -7.06 -7.34 7.71
C ALA A 50 -8.04 -6.86 6.63
N GLN A 51 -9.29 -6.63 7.05
CA GLN A 51 -10.34 -6.06 6.20
C GLN A 51 -10.05 -4.58 5.90
N ILE A 52 -10.38 -4.16 4.68
CA ILE A 52 -10.15 -2.78 4.24
C ILE A 52 -11.25 -1.84 4.77
N ILE A 53 -12.48 -2.33 4.83
CA ILE A 53 -13.67 -1.53 5.20
C ILE A 53 -13.49 -0.82 6.55
N PRO A 54 -13.08 -1.49 7.66
CA PRO A 54 -12.93 -0.81 8.94
C PRO A 54 -11.90 0.33 8.92
N VAL A 55 -10.87 0.21 8.08
CA VAL A 55 -9.85 1.26 7.93
C VAL A 55 -10.41 2.49 7.23
N LEU A 56 -11.25 2.28 6.22
CA LEU A 56 -11.92 3.36 5.49
C LEU A 56 -12.96 4.05 6.37
N ASP A 57 -13.76 3.28 7.11
CA ASP A 57 -14.77 3.81 8.04
C ASP A 57 -14.11 4.62 9.16
N GLN A 58 -13.05 4.08 9.77
CA GLN A 58 -12.30 4.78 10.81
C GLN A 58 -11.72 6.09 10.27
N TRP A 59 -11.19 6.09 9.05
CA TRP A 59 -10.65 7.29 8.42
C TRP A 59 -11.73 8.38 8.23
N GLN A 60 -12.95 7.99 7.84
CA GLN A 60 -14.08 8.91 7.77
C GLN A 60 -14.56 9.39 9.14
N GLN A 61 -14.59 8.51 10.15
CA GLN A 61 -14.97 8.85 11.52
C GLN A 61 -13.99 9.85 12.15
N GLU A 62 -12.71 9.78 11.79
CA GLU A 62 -11.69 10.77 12.16
C GLU A 62 -11.87 12.13 11.43
N GLY A 63 -12.88 12.27 10.57
CA GLY A 63 -13.23 13.50 9.86
C GLY A 63 -12.48 13.70 8.55
N TYR A 64 -11.69 12.72 8.10
CA TYR A 64 -10.95 12.83 6.87
C TYR A 64 -11.78 12.41 5.65
N GLN A 65 -11.63 13.17 4.55
CA GLN A 65 -12.28 12.83 3.29
C GLN A 65 -11.53 11.69 2.60
N VAL A 66 -12.27 10.66 2.18
CA VAL A 66 -11.76 9.61 1.31
C VAL A 66 -11.97 10.03 -0.14
N LYS A 67 -10.89 10.15 -0.91
CA LYS A 67 -10.99 10.54 -2.32
C LYS A 67 -11.30 9.31 -3.19
N PRO A 68 -12.21 9.42 -4.18
CA PRO A 68 -12.50 8.32 -5.10
C PRO A 68 -11.27 7.83 -5.86
N SER A 69 -10.35 8.73 -6.19
CA SER A 69 -9.08 8.38 -6.86
C SER A 69 -8.23 7.42 -6.05
N ASP A 70 -8.22 7.58 -4.72
CA ASP A 70 -7.42 6.76 -3.82
C ASP A 70 -7.99 5.35 -3.74
N ILE A 71 -9.32 5.22 -3.71
CA ILE A 71 -10.01 3.93 -3.72
C ILE A 71 -9.85 3.22 -5.07
N ARG A 72 -9.94 3.94 -6.20
CA ARG A 72 -9.67 3.35 -7.53
C ARG A 72 -8.24 2.85 -7.65
N GLY A 73 -7.28 3.63 -7.16
CA GLY A 73 -5.87 3.22 -7.11
C GLY A 73 -5.65 1.98 -6.25
N LEU A 74 -6.31 1.94 -5.09
CA LEU A 74 -6.31 0.76 -4.21
C LEU A 74 -6.88 -0.48 -4.91
N ILE A 75 -8.06 -0.38 -5.53
CA ILE A 75 -8.69 -1.49 -6.25
C ILE A 75 -7.76 -2.02 -7.35
N LYS A 76 -7.10 -1.12 -8.10
CA LYS A 76 -6.10 -1.50 -9.10
C LYS A 76 -4.94 -2.29 -8.49
N ASN A 77 -4.33 -1.78 -7.41
CA ASN A 77 -3.22 -2.47 -6.75
C ASN A 77 -3.60 -3.84 -6.18
N LEU A 78 -4.84 -3.98 -5.69
CA LEU A 78 -5.37 -5.26 -5.21
C LEU A 78 -5.62 -6.25 -6.34
N LEU A 79 -6.08 -5.76 -7.50
CA LEU A 79 -6.21 -6.57 -8.72
C LEU A 79 -4.84 -7.07 -9.20
N ASP A 80 -3.84 -6.18 -9.25
CA ASP A 80 -2.47 -6.50 -9.68
C ASP A 80 -1.81 -7.52 -8.74
N SER A 81 -2.15 -7.50 -7.46
CA SER A 81 -1.70 -8.47 -6.45
C SER A 81 -2.63 -9.70 -6.28
N ASN A 82 -3.63 -9.84 -7.15
CA ASN A 82 -4.62 -10.93 -7.15
C ASN A 82 -5.44 -11.07 -5.84
N ARG A 83 -5.53 -10.02 -5.03
CA ARG A 83 -6.33 -9.92 -3.80
C ARG A 83 -7.78 -9.53 -4.12
N ILE A 84 -8.46 -10.40 -4.87
CA ILE A 84 -9.75 -10.09 -5.50
C ILE A 84 -10.86 -9.83 -4.48
N SER A 85 -10.91 -10.59 -3.38
CA SER A 85 -11.94 -10.40 -2.33
C SER A 85 -11.84 -9.01 -1.70
N GLN A 86 -10.64 -8.58 -1.35
CA GLN A 86 -10.37 -7.27 -0.77
C GLN A 86 -10.66 -6.14 -1.79
N ALA A 87 -10.35 -6.35 -3.08
CA ALA A 87 -10.70 -5.40 -4.14
C ALA A 87 -12.22 -5.25 -4.30
N LEU A 88 -12.97 -6.34 -4.16
CA LEU A 88 -14.42 -6.33 -4.22
C LEU A 88 -15.02 -5.55 -3.04
N GLU A 89 -14.54 -5.80 -1.82
CA GLU A 89 -14.94 -5.05 -0.61
C GLU A 89 -14.74 -3.54 -0.79
N ALA A 90 -13.55 -3.12 -1.25
CA ALA A 90 -13.27 -1.71 -1.51
C ALA A 90 -14.19 -1.12 -2.61
N SER A 91 -14.53 -1.90 -3.63
CA SER A 91 -15.45 -1.46 -4.69
C SER A 91 -16.91 -1.36 -4.23
N GLN A 92 -17.34 -2.19 -3.28
CA GLN A 92 -18.68 -2.13 -2.68
C GLN A 92 -18.81 -0.90 -1.80
N TRP A 93 -17.84 -0.70 -0.91
CA TRP A 93 -17.75 0.46 -0.04
C TRP A 93 -17.80 1.78 -0.82
N MET A 94 -17.04 1.88 -1.93
CA MET A 94 -17.06 3.06 -2.81
C MET A 94 -18.45 3.36 -3.39
N GLY A 95 -19.29 2.33 -3.57
CA GLY A 95 -20.62 2.47 -4.15
C GLY A 95 -21.73 2.73 -3.12
N GLU A 96 -21.59 2.20 -1.91
CA GLU A 96 -22.58 2.33 -0.83
C GLU A 96 -22.52 3.71 -0.19
N GLU A 97 -21.32 4.24 0.01
CA GLU A 97 -21.14 5.42 0.86
C GLU A 97 -21.51 6.75 0.18
N LYS A 98 -21.92 6.72 -1.10
CA LYS A 98 -22.29 7.91 -1.93
C LYS A 98 -21.27 9.06 -1.91
N VAL A 99 -20.08 8.86 -1.35
CA VAL A 99 -19.00 9.86 -1.21
C VAL A 99 -18.48 10.32 -2.57
N CYS A 100 -18.77 9.56 -3.63
CA CYS A 100 -18.15 9.71 -4.92
C CYS A 100 -19.17 9.54 -6.06
N ASN A 101 -19.03 10.36 -7.10
CA ASN A 101 -19.76 10.13 -8.35
C ASN A 101 -19.14 8.90 -9.04
N ILE A 102 -19.85 7.77 -8.97
CA ILE A 102 -19.44 6.51 -9.61
C ILE A 102 -19.55 6.69 -11.12
N CYS A 103 -18.51 6.36 -11.87
CA CYS A 103 -18.55 6.44 -13.33
C CYS A 103 -18.67 5.04 -13.96
N PRO A 104 -19.06 4.93 -15.25
CA PRO A 104 -19.22 3.64 -15.93
C PRO A 104 -17.99 2.72 -15.83
N LYS A 105 -16.78 3.30 -15.77
CA LYS A 105 -15.53 2.56 -15.60
C LYS A 105 -15.47 1.80 -14.27
N ASP A 106 -16.04 2.36 -13.20
CA ASP A 106 -16.07 1.72 -11.88
C ASP A 106 -17.04 0.54 -11.88
N TYR A 107 -18.18 0.67 -12.54
CA TYR A 107 -19.11 -0.44 -12.73
C TYR A 107 -18.47 -1.58 -13.53
N ALA A 108 -17.76 -1.27 -14.61
CA ALA A 108 -17.01 -2.26 -15.36
C ALA A 108 -15.96 -2.98 -14.50
N ALA A 109 -15.24 -2.25 -13.64
CA ALA A 109 -14.29 -2.84 -12.70
C ALA A 109 -14.98 -3.76 -11.68
N ARG A 110 -16.13 -3.36 -11.12
CA ARG A 110 -16.91 -4.18 -10.18
C ARG A 110 -17.46 -5.45 -10.84
N LEU A 111 -17.95 -5.35 -12.08
CA LEU A 111 -18.39 -6.50 -12.86
C LEU A 111 -17.24 -7.48 -13.11
N HIS A 112 -16.08 -6.97 -13.53
CA HIS A 112 -14.88 -7.79 -13.73
C HIS A 112 -14.46 -8.51 -12.44
N LEU A 113 -14.46 -7.81 -11.30
CA LEU A 113 -14.18 -8.42 -9.99
C LEU A 113 -15.17 -9.55 -9.66
N THR A 114 -16.46 -9.30 -9.84
CA THR A 114 -17.53 -10.28 -9.57
C THR A 114 -17.37 -11.52 -10.45
N GLU A 115 -17.11 -11.33 -11.74
CA GLU A 115 -16.87 -12.43 -12.67
C GLU A 115 -15.67 -13.28 -12.24
N LYS A 116 -14.57 -12.64 -11.82
CA LYS A 116 -13.36 -13.35 -11.37
C LYS A 116 -13.61 -14.17 -10.10
N VAL A 117 -14.33 -13.62 -9.13
CA VAL A 117 -14.75 -14.36 -7.92
C VAL A 117 -15.62 -15.57 -8.29
N LEU A 118 -16.59 -15.40 -9.19
CA LEU A 118 -17.45 -16.49 -9.63
C LEU A 118 -16.68 -17.59 -10.36
N ARG A 119 -15.74 -17.23 -11.24
CA ARG A 119 -14.86 -18.18 -11.93
C ARG A 119 -14.00 -18.96 -10.94
N LEU A 120 -13.39 -18.29 -9.97
CA LEU A 120 -12.59 -18.95 -8.93
C LEU A 120 -13.43 -19.90 -8.08
N ARG A 121 -14.64 -19.50 -7.71
CA ARG A 121 -15.56 -20.35 -6.96
C ARG A 121 -15.95 -21.60 -7.76
N ARG A 122 -16.27 -21.45 -9.05
CA ARG A 122 -16.59 -22.58 -9.95
C ARG A 122 -15.42 -23.54 -10.10
N SER A 123 -14.21 -23.01 -10.32
CA SER A 123 -12.99 -23.80 -10.44
C SER A 123 -12.75 -24.66 -9.20
N ARG A 124 -12.89 -24.08 -8.00
CA ARG A 124 -12.80 -24.82 -6.72
C ARG A 124 -13.85 -25.91 -6.59
N GLU A 125 -15.09 -25.65 -7.01
CA GLU A 125 -16.16 -26.67 -6.95
C GLU A 125 -15.90 -27.85 -7.89
N VAL A 126 -15.38 -27.60 -9.10
CA VAL A 126 -14.99 -28.67 -10.04
C VAL A 126 -13.88 -29.53 -9.45
N LEU A 127 -12.83 -28.92 -8.88
CA LEU A 127 -11.75 -29.64 -8.20
C LEU A 127 -12.26 -30.48 -7.01
N ARG A 128 -13.25 -29.97 -6.27
CA ARG A 128 -13.85 -30.73 -5.16
C ARG A 128 -14.62 -31.96 -5.62
N LYS A 129 -15.21 -31.93 -6.82
CA LYS A 129 -15.97 -33.05 -7.40
C LYS A 129 -15.10 -34.09 -8.11
N HIS A 130 -13.86 -33.74 -8.45
CA HIS A 130 -12.91 -34.59 -9.15
C HIS A 130 -11.52 -34.52 -8.48
N PRO A 131 -11.32 -35.18 -7.32
CA PRO A 131 -10.03 -35.24 -6.62
C PRO A 131 -8.98 -36.06 -7.36
#